data_AF-A0A1V6YW07-F1
#
_entry.id   AF-A0A1V6YW07-F1
#
_cell.length_a   1.000
_cell.length_b   1.000
_cell.length_c   1.000
_cell.angle_alpha   90.00
_cell.angle_beta   90.00
_cell.angle_gamma   90.00
#
_symmetry.space_group_name_H-M   'P 1'
#
loop_
_entity.id
_entity.type
_entity.pdbx_description
1 polymer ?
#
loop_
_entity_poly.entity_id
_entity_poly.type
_entity_poly.pdbx_seq_one_letter_code
_entity_poly.pdbx_strand_id
1 'polypeptide(L)'
;MLEGSNVACVDTSHFHTSTLPHFLQQHKTCLSEVTMAQLDEREISNAPANSEAFSIDRQLLATDLARMTDLAILKLSLSLKSVILTTSSFSHLLRVASSRPELQQLNQIGVGLQGAVFEQVGKPLALKKETPGNEKLPSNHYHEYKIHCNVSAAFEHYQSINREVRVPRPFEFISRKQNDAFWDGILPKTPQDYRMRGDLVMMERILPLPKVLRRALISLFCVPEYHDRTEIETILNQPANKHCLARVYLGKANGNIDHDLPLRNIPLYLAPMERIGIETLHLAYPMGKAYATLHWGAAINGDDVEFVLGTSATAAQGTDHAPDLQYRAVQLYLLDFGQCEAVDLAQDPDVVYQAFKGAMVTGDNQSFIPHYSSSPALFATFRQGYIEAGNIILAEKKLQNKFNMEDFMQEYEEYVEDFL
;
A
#
# COMPACT_ATOMS: atom_id res chain seq x y z
N MET A 1 42.12 40.89 -37.52
CA MET A 1 41.19 41.03 -36.38
C MET A 1 42.03 41.07 -35.12
N LEU A 2 41.84 42.11 -34.32
CA LEU A 2 42.63 42.45 -33.13
C LEU A 2 41.77 42.28 -31.88
N GLU A 3 42.44 42.21 -30.72
CA GLU A 3 41.88 42.29 -29.36
C GLU A 3 40.99 41.13 -28.88
N GLY A 4 40.99 40.76 -27.59
CA GLY A 4 41.87 41.22 -26.52
C GLY A 4 41.43 40.79 -25.10
N SER A 5 42.35 40.11 -24.39
CA SER A 5 42.67 40.31 -22.96
C SER A 5 41.62 40.22 -21.83
N ASN A 6 41.80 39.16 -21.01
CA ASN A 6 42.10 39.19 -19.56
C ASN A 6 41.21 39.89 -18.49
N VAL A 7 40.79 39.06 -17.51
CA VAL A 7 41.09 39.13 -16.05
C VAL A 7 40.87 40.44 -15.27
N ALA A 8 40.04 40.39 -14.22
CA ALA A 8 40.45 40.76 -12.84
C ALA A 8 39.40 40.39 -11.77
N CYS A 9 39.86 39.90 -10.61
CA CYS A 9 39.14 40.03 -9.33
C CYS A 9 39.52 41.36 -8.69
N VAL A 10 38.58 42.07 -8.06
CA VAL A 10 38.87 43.07 -7.02
C VAL A 10 37.84 42.95 -5.90
N ASP A 11 38.36 42.91 -4.68
CA ASP A 11 37.63 42.95 -3.41
C ASP A 11 37.73 44.38 -2.85
N THR A 12 36.69 44.91 -2.18
CA THR A 12 36.78 46.14 -1.35
C THR A 12 35.54 46.39 -0.49
N SER A 13 35.74 46.96 0.70
CA SER A 13 34.80 46.95 1.82
C SER A 13 34.45 48.34 2.40
N HIS A 14 33.28 48.42 3.06
CA HIS A 14 32.80 49.51 3.98
C HIS A 14 32.58 50.91 3.33
N PHE A 15 31.65 51.81 3.73
CA PHE A 15 30.99 52.22 5.00
C PHE A 15 29.60 52.89 4.66
N HIS A 16 28.58 53.18 5.51
CA HIS A 16 28.27 52.91 6.93
C HIS A 16 26.73 53.03 7.25
N THR A 17 26.35 52.61 8.47
CA THR A 17 25.19 53.00 9.35
C THR A 17 23.94 53.77 8.87
N SER A 18 22.74 53.23 9.20
CA SER A 18 21.64 53.98 9.86
C SER A 18 20.54 53.07 10.49
N THR A 19 20.52 53.05 11.82
CA THR A 19 19.39 52.88 12.78
C THR A 19 18.13 52.00 12.53
N LEU A 20 17.90 51.10 13.50
CA LEU A 20 16.62 50.45 13.90
C LEU A 20 15.58 51.46 14.45
N PRO A 21 14.28 51.10 14.50
CA PRO A 21 13.73 50.64 15.78
C PRO A 21 12.72 49.47 15.73
N HIS A 22 12.85 48.59 16.74
CA HIS A 22 11.80 47.87 17.47
C HIS A 22 10.37 47.73 16.88
N PHE A 23 9.95 46.47 16.63
CA PHE A 23 8.68 45.95 17.20
C PHE A 23 8.74 44.42 17.38
N LEU A 24 9.37 44.00 18.47
CA LEU A 24 9.23 42.66 19.04
C LEU A 24 8.12 42.71 20.09
N GLN A 25 7.42 41.58 20.29
CA GLN A 25 6.47 41.28 21.40
C GLN A 25 4.96 41.44 21.13
N GLN A 26 4.34 40.41 20.54
CA GLN A 26 3.15 39.74 21.12
C GLN A 26 2.78 38.48 20.30
N HIS A 27 2.99 37.30 20.90
CA HIS A 27 2.24 36.02 20.77
C HIS A 27 3.09 34.88 21.35
N LYS A 28 3.23 34.89 22.69
CA LYS A 28 3.82 33.82 23.50
C LYS A 28 2.91 33.56 24.71
N THR A 29 1.90 32.72 24.47
CA THR A 29 0.99 32.01 25.39
C THR A 29 -0.03 31.35 24.45
N CYS A 30 -0.34 30.05 24.48
CA CYS A 30 -0.40 29.12 25.61
C CYS A 30 -0.03 27.69 25.17
N LEU A 31 1.19 27.21 25.45
CA LEU A 31 1.62 25.81 25.31
C LEU A 31 2.78 25.49 26.27
N SER A 32 2.57 25.67 27.57
CA SER A 32 3.43 25.10 28.63
C SER A 32 2.83 25.33 30.02
N GLU A 33 1.97 24.44 30.50
CA GLU A 33 1.73 24.18 31.94
C GLU A 33 0.80 22.97 32.14
N VAL A 34 1.37 21.76 32.06
CA VAL A 34 0.95 20.65 32.93
C VAL A 34 2.22 20.03 33.49
N THR A 35 2.30 19.98 34.81
CA THR A 35 3.45 19.54 35.60
C THR A 35 3.67 18.04 35.54
N MET A 36 4.93 17.61 35.70
CA MET A 36 5.20 16.24 36.15
C MET A 36 4.56 16.04 37.53
N ALA A 37 3.55 15.17 37.61
CA ALA A 37 3.08 14.61 38.86
C ALA A 37 2.68 13.15 38.63
N GLN A 38 3.40 12.25 39.30
CA GLN A 38 2.99 10.92 39.75
C GLN A 38 1.92 10.20 38.90
N LEU A 39 2.36 9.33 37.99
CA LEU A 39 1.50 8.27 37.46
C LEU A 39 1.33 7.19 38.54
N ASP A 40 0.19 7.24 39.21
CA ASP A 40 -0.31 6.18 40.09
C ASP A 40 -0.82 4.99 39.24
N GLU A 41 -0.86 3.80 39.84
CA GLU A 41 -1.39 2.61 39.15
C GLU A 41 -2.93 2.62 39.13
N ARG A 42 -3.53 1.98 38.10
CA ARG A 42 -4.99 1.89 37.79
C ARG A 42 -5.51 3.09 36.99
N GLU A 43 -6.34 2.96 35.96
CA GLU A 43 -7.11 1.83 35.41
C GLU A 43 -7.00 1.86 33.87
N ILE A 44 -6.56 0.76 33.24
CA ILE A 44 -6.70 0.61 31.78
C ILE A 44 -8.13 0.15 31.52
N SER A 45 -8.97 1.03 30.97
CA SER A 45 -10.33 0.66 30.58
C SER A 45 -10.30 -0.36 29.43
N ASN A 46 -10.95 -1.50 29.64
CA ASN A 46 -11.08 -2.54 28.62
C ASN A 46 -11.95 -2.03 27.45
N ALA A 47 -11.34 -1.47 26.43
CA ALA A 47 -11.95 -1.40 25.11
C ALA A 47 -11.93 -2.83 24.51
N PRO A 48 -13.07 -3.40 24.09
CA PRO A 48 -13.10 -4.75 23.56
C PRO A 48 -12.38 -4.78 22.20
N ALA A 49 -11.39 -5.65 22.08
CA ALA A 49 -10.80 -5.98 20.79
C ALA A 49 -11.85 -6.73 19.96
N ASN A 50 -12.55 -6.01 19.08
CA ASN A 50 -13.52 -6.59 18.14
C ASN A 50 -12.80 -7.44 17.08
N SER A 51 -12.48 -8.68 17.42
CA SER A 51 -12.10 -9.72 16.46
C SER A 51 -13.35 -10.24 15.76
N GLU A 52 -14.04 -9.40 14.99
CA GLU A 52 -15.11 -9.86 14.10
C GLU A 52 -14.50 -10.73 13.00
N ALA A 53 -14.89 -12.00 13.00
CA ALA A 53 -14.41 -12.97 12.03
C ALA A 53 -14.88 -12.59 10.61
N PHE A 54 -13.96 -12.69 9.64
CA PHE A 54 -14.33 -12.76 8.23
C PHE A 54 -15.33 -13.90 8.01
N SER A 55 -16.25 -13.76 7.05
CA SER A 55 -16.97 -14.91 6.48
C SER A 55 -15.97 -15.74 5.68
N ILE A 56 -15.21 -16.57 6.40
CA ILE A 56 -14.24 -17.51 5.84
C ILE A 56 -15.06 -18.69 5.33
N ASP A 57 -15.57 -18.55 4.11
CA ASP A 57 -16.40 -19.59 3.49
C ASP A 57 -15.56 -20.83 3.11
N ARG A 58 -14.23 -20.71 2.98
CA ARG A 58 -13.34 -21.80 2.53
C ARG A 58 -11.98 -21.82 3.25
N GLN A 59 -11.73 -22.90 4.00
CA GLN A 59 -10.39 -23.27 4.47
C GLN A 59 -9.78 -24.31 3.53
N LEU A 60 -8.51 -24.11 3.12
CA LEU A 60 -7.81 -24.92 2.12
C LEU A 60 -6.46 -25.40 2.65
N LEU A 61 -6.23 -26.71 2.66
CA LEU A 61 -4.94 -27.29 3.03
C LEU A 61 -3.94 -27.15 1.87
N ALA A 62 -2.78 -26.52 2.10
CA ALA A 62 -1.75 -26.36 1.07
C ALA A 62 -1.24 -27.69 0.48
N THR A 63 -1.31 -28.78 1.27
CA THR A 63 -0.97 -30.15 0.83
C THR A 63 -1.99 -30.74 -0.15
N ASP A 64 -3.27 -30.39 0.00
CA ASP A 64 -4.32 -30.86 -0.91
C ASP A 64 -4.39 -30.01 -2.16
N LEU A 65 -4.23 -28.68 -2.03
CA LEU A 65 -4.00 -27.80 -3.18
C LEU A 65 -2.83 -28.30 -4.04
N ALA A 66 -1.71 -28.73 -3.42
CA ALA A 66 -0.55 -29.23 -4.16
C ALA A 66 -0.80 -30.50 -5.00
N ARG A 67 -1.93 -31.19 -4.82
CA ARG A 67 -2.39 -32.35 -5.61
C ARG A 67 -3.32 -31.96 -6.77
N MET A 68 -3.76 -30.71 -6.84
CA MET A 68 -4.66 -30.20 -7.88
C MET A 68 -3.87 -29.68 -9.10
N THR A 69 -4.56 -29.40 -10.20
CA THR A 69 -3.96 -28.67 -11.34
C THR A 69 -3.69 -27.23 -10.94
N ASP A 70 -2.64 -26.61 -11.49
CA ASP A 70 -2.29 -25.21 -11.17
C ASP A 70 -3.45 -24.25 -11.43
N LEU A 71 -4.25 -24.48 -12.48
CA LEU A 71 -5.49 -23.77 -12.78
C LEU A 71 -6.49 -23.84 -11.62
N ALA A 72 -6.74 -25.03 -11.09
CA ALA A 72 -7.68 -25.23 -9.98
C ALA A 72 -7.13 -24.67 -8.65
N ILE A 73 -5.80 -24.71 -8.44
CA ILE A 73 -5.15 -24.05 -7.30
C ILE A 73 -5.45 -22.55 -7.32
N LEU A 74 -5.19 -21.86 -8.43
CA LEU A 74 -5.42 -20.42 -8.52
C LEU A 74 -6.91 -20.08 -8.40
N LYS A 75 -7.78 -20.77 -9.14
CA LYS A 75 -9.24 -20.55 -9.10
C LYS A 75 -9.85 -20.66 -7.71
N LEU A 76 -9.41 -21.65 -6.92
CA LEU A 76 -9.93 -21.84 -5.56
C LEU A 76 -9.28 -20.90 -4.53
N SER A 77 -8.03 -20.51 -4.75
CA SER A 77 -7.22 -19.84 -3.72
C SER A 77 -7.17 -18.32 -3.87
N LEU A 78 -7.20 -17.78 -5.09
CA LEU A 78 -7.20 -16.34 -5.36
C LEU A 78 -8.62 -15.77 -5.25
N SER A 79 -9.24 -15.96 -4.08
CA SER A 79 -10.55 -15.43 -3.70
C SER A 79 -10.45 -14.85 -2.29
N LEU A 80 -11.11 -13.72 -2.04
CA LEU A 80 -11.09 -13.02 -0.75
C LEU A 80 -11.75 -13.80 0.40
N LYS A 81 -12.41 -14.92 0.06
CA LYS A 81 -13.07 -15.87 0.97
C LYS A 81 -12.17 -17.04 1.39
N SER A 82 -10.95 -17.12 0.86
CA SER A 82 -10.06 -18.27 1.01
C SER A 82 -9.02 -18.07 2.12
N VAL A 83 -8.94 -19.05 3.03
CA VAL A 83 -7.86 -19.17 4.02
C VAL A 83 -7.04 -20.42 3.73
N ILE A 84 -5.75 -20.23 3.46
CA ILE A 84 -4.82 -21.32 3.13
C ILE A 84 -4.04 -21.70 4.37
N LEU A 85 -4.15 -22.97 4.81
CA LEU A 85 -3.35 -23.50 5.91
C LEU A 85 -2.00 -24.03 5.39
N THR A 86 -0.89 -23.49 5.90
CA THR A 86 0.46 -23.80 5.41
C THR A 86 1.54 -23.95 6.49
N THR A 87 2.12 -25.16 6.58
CA THR A 87 3.28 -25.50 7.42
C THR A 87 4.61 -25.13 6.73
N SER A 88 4.71 -23.89 6.25
CA SER A 88 5.84 -23.43 5.46
C SER A 88 7.12 -23.18 6.28
N SER A 89 8.29 -23.27 5.62
CA SER A 89 9.55 -22.81 6.21
C SER A 89 9.55 -21.31 6.52
N PHE A 90 8.72 -20.51 5.83
CA PHE A 90 8.52 -19.09 6.11
C PHE A 90 7.84 -18.85 7.48
N SER A 91 6.74 -19.55 7.76
CA SER A 91 6.04 -19.44 9.06
C SER A 91 6.90 -19.98 10.20
N HIS A 92 7.68 -21.04 9.97
CA HIS A 92 8.66 -21.52 10.94
C HIS A 92 9.77 -20.48 11.21
N LEU A 93 10.37 -19.88 10.17
CA LEU A 93 11.44 -18.90 10.31
C LEU A 93 10.97 -17.65 11.07
N LEU A 94 9.80 -17.10 10.73
CA LEU A 94 9.26 -15.93 11.45
C LEU A 94 9.00 -16.25 12.93
N ARG A 95 8.46 -17.45 13.25
CA ARG A 95 8.25 -17.87 14.64
C ARG A 95 9.55 -18.05 15.43
N VAL A 96 10.61 -18.55 14.80
CA VAL A 96 11.92 -18.73 15.47
C VAL A 96 12.66 -17.40 15.62
N ALA A 97 12.54 -16.49 14.67
CA ALA A 97 13.21 -15.19 14.72
C ALA A 97 12.50 -14.17 15.64
N SER A 98 11.20 -14.32 15.93
CA SER A 98 10.45 -13.35 16.75
C SER A 98 11.03 -13.17 18.17
N SER A 99 11.59 -14.24 18.75
CA SER A 99 12.26 -14.28 20.06
C SER A 99 13.79 -14.23 19.99
N ARG A 100 14.38 -14.14 18.79
CA ARG A 100 15.84 -14.27 18.55
C ARG A 100 16.40 -13.06 17.78
N PRO A 101 16.81 -11.96 18.46
CA PRO A 101 17.19 -10.69 17.84
C PRO A 101 18.30 -10.79 16.79
N GLU A 102 19.18 -11.79 16.88
CA GLU A 102 20.27 -12.06 15.95
C GLU A 102 19.78 -12.59 14.58
N LEU A 103 18.60 -13.23 14.56
CA LEU A 103 17.96 -13.71 13.34
C LEU A 103 17.07 -12.65 12.67
N GLN A 104 16.83 -11.50 13.32
CA GLN A 104 15.93 -10.45 12.84
C GLN A 104 16.58 -9.53 11.81
N GLN A 105 17.26 -10.10 10.83
CA GLN A 105 17.89 -9.36 9.73
C GLN A 105 16.84 -8.62 8.90
N LEU A 106 17.25 -7.53 8.23
CA LEU A 106 16.41 -6.88 7.23
C LEU A 106 16.68 -7.49 5.85
N ASN A 107 15.64 -8.05 5.22
CA ASN A 107 15.72 -8.45 3.82
C ASN A 107 14.92 -7.45 2.99
N GLN A 108 15.52 -6.96 1.90
CA GLN A 108 14.81 -6.11 0.94
C GLN A 108 13.70 -6.93 0.26
N ILE A 109 12.46 -6.48 0.35
CA ILE A 109 11.26 -7.11 -0.22
C ILE A 109 10.65 -6.30 -1.38
N GLY A 110 11.03 -5.04 -1.56
CA GLY A 110 10.60 -4.18 -2.67
C GLY A 110 11.57 -3.02 -2.92
N VAL A 111 11.45 -2.39 -4.09
CA VAL A 111 12.15 -1.14 -4.44
C VAL A 111 11.38 -0.42 -5.53
N GLY A 112 11.30 0.90 -5.42
CA GLY A 112 10.68 1.80 -6.39
C GLY A 112 11.37 3.17 -6.37
N LEU A 113 10.80 4.14 -7.08
CA LEU A 113 11.38 5.49 -7.20
C LEU A 113 11.57 6.18 -5.83
N GLN A 114 10.60 6.02 -4.94
CA GLN A 114 10.62 6.68 -3.64
C GLN A 114 11.65 6.05 -2.68
N GLY A 115 11.75 4.71 -2.65
CA GLY A 115 12.51 4.01 -1.61
C GLY A 115 12.60 2.50 -1.80
N ALA A 116 13.24 1.84 -0.83
CA ALA A 116 13.32 0.39 -0.72
C ALA A 116 12.51 -0.11 0.47
N VAL A 117 11.75 -1.19 0.29
CA VAL A 117 10.94 -1.82 1.33
C VAL A 117 11.68 -3.03 1.89
N PHE A 118 11.72 -3.16 3.21
CA PHE A 118 12.35 -4.28 3.92
C PHE A 118 11.35 -5.03 4.79
N GLU A 119 11.46 -6.37 4.86
CA GLU A 119 10.94 -7.11 6.02
C GLU A 119 11.95 -7.03 7.16
N GLN A 120 11.48 -7.01 8.40
CA GLN A 120 12.29 -7.49 9.53
C GLN A 120 11.90 -8.94 9.81
N VAL A 121 12.84 -9.87 9.62
CA VAL A 121 12.58 -11.29 9.86
C VAL A 121 12.14 -11.49 11.32
N GLY A 122 11.06 -12.24 11.54
CA GLY A 122 10.50 -12.45 12.88
C GLY A 122 9.53 -11.37 13.37
N LYS A 123 9.28 -10.31 12.61
CA LYS A 123 8.30 -9.26 12.93
C LYS A 123 7.17 -9.18 11.88
N PRO A 124 5.96 -8.76 12.25
CA PRO A 124 4.84 -8.52 11.33
C PRO A 124 4.95 -7.14 10.64
N LEU A 125 6.18 -6.64 10.45
CA LEU A 125 6.46 -5.25 10.08
C LEU A 125 7.19 -5.18 8.74
N ALA A 126 6.86 -4.13 7.99
CA ALA A 126 7.61 -3.65 6.83
C ALA A 126 8.22 -2.28 7.14
N LEU A 127 9.38 -2.01 6.57
CA LEU A 127 10.10 -0.74 6.71
C LEU A 127 10.32 -0.16 5.29
N LYS A 128 9.61 0.91 4.91
CA LYS A 128 9.86 1.66 3.65
C LYS A 128 10.91 2.72 3.96
N LYS A 129 12.14 2.54 3.46
CA LYS A 129 13.25 3.48 3.67
C LYS A 129 13.46 4.32 2.41
N GLU A 130 13.55 5.63 2.61
CA GLU A 130 13.72 6.60 1.54
C GLU A 130 15.03 6.41 0.73
N THR A 131 14.91 6.61 -0.58
CA THR A 131 16.03 6.75 -1.53
C THR A 131 16.74 8.08 -1.26
N PRO A 132 18.07 8.08 -1.02
CA PRO A 132 18.81 9.30 -0.72
C PRO A 132 18.63 10.38 -1.80
N GLY A 133 18.26 11.60 -1.38
CA GLY A 133 17.95 12.73 -2.27
C GLY A 133 16.47 13.09 -2.29
N ASN A 134 15.58 12.13 -2.01
CA ASN A 134 14.13 12.35 -2.04
C ASN A 134 13.62 13.18 -0.86
N GLU A 135 14.43 13.40 0.20
CA GLU A 135 14.01 14.14 1.42
C GLU A 135 13.51 15.57 1.11
N LYS A 136 13.91 16.13 -0.04
CA LYS A 136 13.58 17.49 -0.49
C LYS A 136 12.40 17.56 -1.46
N LEU A 137 11.89 16.42 -1.93
CA LEU A 137 10.74 16.38 -2.82
C LEU A 137 9.45 16.67 -2.04
N PRO A 138 8.40 17.21 -2.69
CA PRO A 138 7.06 17.28 -2.08
C PRO A 138 6.55 15.89 -1.67
N SER A 139 6.73 14.90 -2.54
CA SER A 139 6.38 13.49 -2.35
C SER A 139 7.44 12.68 -1.57
N ASN A 140 8.00 13.27 -0.50
CA ASN A 140 8.92 12.55 0.40
C ASN A 140 8.16 11.61 1.36
N HIS A 141 8.90 10.74 2.07
CA HIS A 141 8.30 9.74 2.96
C HIS A 141 7.52 10.33 4.14
N TYR A 142 7.82 11.57 4.55
CA TYR A 142 7.03 12.24 5.59
C TYR A 142 5.69 12.73 5.05
N HIS A 143 5.64 13.15 3.78
CA HIS A 143 4.40 13.45 3.08
C HIS A 143 3.54 12.20 2.92
N GLU A 144 4.10 11.15 2.31
CA GLU A 144 3.44 9.85 2.15
C GLU A 144 2.90 9.32 3.49
N TYR A 145 3.71 9.37 4.56
CA TYR A 145 3.28 8.90 5.89
C TYR A 145 2.02 9.61 6.41
N LYS A 146 1.90 10.94 6.23
CA LYS A 146 0.68 11.68 6.63
C LYS A 146 -0.52 11.23 5.81
N ILE A 147 -0.36 11.08 4.50
CA ILE A 147 -1.42 10.61 3.60
C ILE A 147 -1.83 9.19 4.00
N HIS A 148 -0.87 8.29 4.19
CA HIS A 148 -1.09 6.91 4.62
C HIS A 148 -1.83 6.82 5.97
N CYS A 149 -1.48 7.67 6.94
CA CYS A 149 -2.23 7.79 8.20
C CYS A 149 -3.69 8.21 7.97
N ASN A 150 -3.93 9.24 7.16
CA ASN A 150 -5.29 9.71 6.84
C ASN A 150 -6.12 8.63 6.12
N VAL A 151 -5.51 7.94 5.14
CA VAL A 151 -6.16 6.85 4.39
C VAL A 151 -6.45 5.67 5.30
N SER A 152 -5.49 5.25 6.14
CA SER A 152 -5.70 4.17 7.11
C SER A 152 -6.82 4.49 8.10
N ALA A 153 -6.89 5.73 8.61
CA ALA A 153 -7.95 6.17 9.51
C ALA A 153 -9.33 6.18 8.83
N ALA A 154 -9.41 6.62 7.57
CA ALA A 154 -10.65 6.58 6.79
C ALA A 154 -11.12 5.15 6.51
N PHE A 155 -10.21 4.22 6.16
CA PHE A 155 -10.54 2.82 5.93
C PHE A 155 -10.92 2.07 7.23
N GLU A 156 -10.36 2.46 8.38
CA GLU A 156 -10.79 1.94 9.69
C GLU A 156 -12.18 2.46 10.09
N HIS A 157 -12.43 3.76 9.94
CA HIS A 157 -13.72 4.38 10.22
C HIS A 157 -14.85 3.86 9.31
N TYR A 158 -14.59 3.74 8.01
CA TYR A 158 -15.54 3.20 7.02
C TYR A 158 -15.42 1.68 6.80
N GLN A 159 -14.79 0.94 7.72
CA GLN A 159 -14.59 -0.52 7.60
C GLN A 159 -15.92 -1.28 7.43
N SER A 160 -17.02 -0.80 8.02
CA SER A 160 -18.35 -1.41 7.85
C SER A 160 -18.86 -1.38 6.40
N ILE A 161 -18.43 -0.39 5.61
CA ILE A 161 -18.77 -0.22 4.19
C ILE A 161 -17.84 -1.09 3.32
N ASN A 162 -16.53 -1.06 3.58
CA ASN A 162 -15.53 -1.83 2.84
C ASN A 162 -14.68 -2.69 3.79
N ARG A 163 -15.03 -3.98 3.89
CA ARG A 163 -14.29 -4.98 4.69
C ARG A 163 -13.27 -5.74 3.83
N GLU A 164 -13.40 -5.67 2.52
CA GLU A 164 -12.75 -6.55 1.55
C GLU A 164 -11.42 -5.99 1.01
N VAL A 165 -11.28 -4.66 0.92
CA VAL A 165 -10.00 -3.98 0.66
C VAL A 165 -9.40 -3.50 1.98
N ARG A 166 -8.12 -3.80 2.19
CA ARG A 166 -7.35 -3.35 3.36
C ARG A 166 -6.30 -2.33 2.99
N VAL A 167 -6.01 -1.42 3.90
CA VAL A 167 -4.81 -0.58 3.88
C VAL A 167 -3.87 -1.14 4.95
N PRO A 168 -2.59 -1.44 4.66
CA PRO A 168 -1.63 -1.86 5.69
C PRO A 168 -1.48 -0.74 6.72
N ARG A 169 -1.61 -1.01 8.02
CA ARG A 169 -1.55 0.07 9.02
C ARG A 169 -0.18 0.78 9.04
N PRO A 170 -0.10 2.12 8.94
CA PRO A 170 1.11 2.84 9.32
C PRO A 170 1.29 2.78 10.84
N PHE A 171 2.54 2.69 11.31
CA PHE A 171 2.86 2.66 12.74
C PHE A 171 3.68 3.86 13.19
N GLU A 172 4.78 4.16 12.50
CA GLU A 172 5.70 5.21 12.93
C GLU A 172 6.51 5.76 11.75
N PHE A 173 6.82 7.06 11.78
CA PHE A 173 7.83 7.68 10.93
C PHE A 173 9.11 7.92 11.73
N ILE A 174 10.20 7.30 11.30
CA ILE A 174 11.52 7.45 11.91
C ILE A 174 12.36 8.40 11.06
N SER A 175 12.72 9.56 11.61
CA SER A 175 13.62 10.47 10.91
C SER A 175 15.09 10.04 10.98
N ARG A 176 15.81 10.23 9.88
CA ARG A 176 17.28 10.10 9.76
C ARG A 176 18.08 10.95 10.74
N LYS A 177 17.47 12.04 11.26
CA LYS A 177 18.13 13.02 12.15
C LYS A 177 17.98 12.72 13.64
N GLN A 178 17.14 11.75 14.01
CA GLN A 178 16.73 11.48 15.39
C GLN A 178 16.75 9.98 15.68
N ASN A 179 16.42 9.59 16.92
CA ASN A 179 16.25 8.20 17.36
C ASN A 179 17.51 7.33 17.17
N ASP A 180 18.64 7.75 17.77
CA ASP A 180 19.93 7.07 17.67
C ASP A 180 19.86 5.58 18.05
N ALA A 181 19.17 5.25 19.15
CA ALA A 181 19.03 3.88 19.62
C ALA A 181 18.31 2.96 18.62
N PHE A 182 17.32 3.46 17.87
CA PHE A 182 16.72 2.73 16.77
C PHE A 182 17.73 2.48 15.64
N TRP A 183 18.45 3.53 15.22
CA TRP A 183 19.41 3.42 14.13
C TRP A 183 20.56 2.48 14.45
N ASP A 184 21.10 2.53 15.67
CA ASP A 184 22.17 1.65 16.13
C ASP A 184 21.69 0.19 16.24
N GLY A 185 20.41 -0.03 16.53
CA GLY A 185 19.79 -1.37 16.56
C GLY A 185 19.44 -1.94 15.18
N ILE A 186 19.13 -1.09 14.18
CA ILE A 186 18.66 -1.52 12.86
C ILE A 186 19.76 -1.56 11.80
N LEU A 187 20.68 -0.59 11.77
CA LEU A 187 21.71 -0.49 10.72
C LEU A 187 22.61 -1.73 10.61
N PRO A 188 23.05 -2.38 11.72
CA PRO A 188 23.81 -3.64 11.63
C PRO A 188 23.05 -4.78 10.95
N LYS A 189 21.71 -4.73 10.95
CA LYS A 189 20.79 -5.71 10.34
C LYS A 189 20.39 -5.35 8.91
N THR A 190 20.64 -4.11 8.48
CA THR A 190 20.37 -3.61 7.13
C THR A 190 21.39 -4.16 6.12
N PRO A 191 20.99 -4.51 4.88
CA PRO A 191 21.93 -4.84 3.80
C PRO A 191 22.93 -3.72 3.54
N GLN A 192 24.13 -4.08 3.07
CA GLN A 192 25.29 -3.17 2.99
C GLN A 192 24.97 -1.86 2.27
N ASP A 193 24.35 -1.93 1.10
CA ASP A 193 24.07 -0.79 0.22
C ASP A 193 23.05 0.20 0.81
N TYR A 194 22.31 -0.23 1.82
CA TYR A 194 21.30 0.56 2.52
C TYR A 194 21.70 0.92 3.96
N ARG A 195 22.93 0.58 4.40
CA ARG A 195 23.43 0.80 5.77
C ARG A 195 23.85 2.27 6.01
N MET A 196 22.88 3.16 5.84
CA MET A 196 22.97 4.59 6.13
C MET A 196 21.63 5.08 6.67
N ARG A 197 21.63 6.08 7.55
CA ARG A 197 20.40 6.72 8.02
C ARG A 197 19.69 7.43 6.85
N GLY A 198 18.38 7.23 6.75
CA GLY A 198 17.47 7.86 5.79
C GLY A 198 16.08 7.89 6.43
N ASP A 199 15.18 8.77 5.99
CA ASP A 199 13.84 8.79 6.56
C ASP A 199 13.11 7.48 6.23
N LEU A 200 12.30 6.99 7.17
CA LEU A 200 11.79 5.61 7.15
C LEU A 200 10.37 5.53 7.72
N VAL A 201 9.48 4.84 7.01
CA VAL A 201 8.12 4.51 7.47
C VAL A 201 8.08 3.06 7.94
N MET A 202 7.63 2.84 9.17
CA MET A 202 7.28 1.54 9.72
C MET A 202 5.78 1.29 9.53
N MET A 203 5.42 0.17 8.94
CA MET A 203 4.02 -0.18 8.62
C MET A 203 3.75 -1.68 8.72
N GLU A 204 2.48 -2.06 8.69
CA GLU A 204 2.03 -3.46 8.64
C GLU A 204 2.56 -4.15 7.39
N ARG A 205 3.00 -5.39 7.57
CA ARG A 205 3.48 -6.18 6.46
C ARG A 205 2.37 -6.98 5.80
N ILE A 206 2.10 -6.69 4.52
CA ILE A 206 1.40 -7.64 3.64
C ILE A 206 2.27 -8.91 3.52
N LEU A 207 1.71 -10.05 3.91
CA LEU A 207 2.43 -11.32 3.84
C LEU A 207 2.28 -11.93 2.42
N PRO A 208 3.33 -12.51 1.85
CA PRO A 208 3.32 -12.95 0.44
C PRO A 208 2.40 -14.14 0.20
N LEU A 209 2.00 -14.36 -1.06
CA LEU A 209 1.21 -15.53 -1.45
C LEU A 209 1.96 -16.85 -1.10
N PRO A 210 1.26 -17.90 -0.58
CA PRO A 210 1.89 -19.16 -0.20
C PRO A 210 2.63 -19.88 -1.35
N LYS A 211 3.64 -20.71 -1.04
CA LYS A 211 4.49 -21.39 -2.06
C LYS A 211 3.65 -22.12 -3.12
N VAL A 212 2.53 -22.75 -2.73
CA VAL A 212 1.65 -23.49 -3.64
C VAL A 212 0.95 -22.58 -4.67
N LEU A 213 0.54 -21.36 -4.29
CA LEU A 213 0.01 -20.36 -5.23
C LEU A 213 1.13 -19.80 -6.11
N ARG A 214 2.28 -19.45 -5.52
CA ARG A 214 3.44 -18.93 -6.28
C ARG A 214 3.89 -19.90 -7.37
N ARG A 215 3.93 -21.21 -7.08
CA ARG A 215 4.23 -22.25 -8.08
C ARG A 215 3.22 -22.24 -9.23
N ALA A 216 1.92 -22.19 -8.91
CA ALA A 216 0.86 -22.19 -9.91
C ALA A 216 0.85 -20.91 -10.76
N LEU A 217 1.19 -19.75 -10.16
CA LEU A 217 1.39 -18.48 -10.87
C LEU A 217 2.55 -18.61 -11.88
N ILE A 218 3.74 -19.08 -11.45
CA ILE A 218 4.88 -19.30 -12.36
C ILE A 218 4.49 -20.24 -13.50
N SER A 219 3.87 -21.38 -13.17
CA SER A 219 3.48 -22.43 -14.12
C SER A 219 2.52 -21.94 -15.22
N LEU A 220 1.60 -21.01 -14.90
CA LEU A 220 0.57 -20.54 -15.84
C LEU A 220 0.90 -19.20 -16.53
N PHE A 221 1.75 -18.38 -15.93
CA PHE A 221 1.99 -17.00 -16.37
C PHE A 221 3.45 -16.68 -16.68
N CYS A 222 4.42 -17.37 -16.07
CA CYS A 222 5.85 -17.12 -16.29
C CYS A 222 6.52 -18.20 -17.15
N VAL A 223 6.09 -19.46 -17.09
CA VAL A 223 6.65 -20.57 -17.89
C VAL A 223 5.50 -21.41 -18.49
N PRO A 224 4.64 -20.80 -19.34
CA PRO A 224 3.48 -21.49 -19.93
C PRO A 224 3.87 -22.54 -20.98
N GLU A 225 5.06 -22.39 -21.58
CA GLU A 225 5.57 -23.33 -22.57
C GLU A 225 6.44 -24.39 -21.88
N TYR A 226 6.21 -25.67 -22.23
CA TYR A 226 6.92 -26.86 -21.76
C TYR A 226 6.80 -27.26 -20.27
N HIS A 227 6.37 -26.37 -19.36
CA HIS A 227 6.20 -26.67 -17.93
C HIS A 227 7.40 -27.40 -17.28
N ASP A 228 8.64 -27.00 -17.57
CA ASP A 228 9.79 -27.63 -16.94
C ASP A 228 9.77 -27.38 -15.42
N ARG A 229 9.57 -28.46 -14.66
CA ARG A 229 9.55 -28.45 -13.20
C ARG A 229 10.87 -27.93 -12.62
N THR A 230 11.98 -28.11 -13.33
CA THR A 230 13.32 -27.66 -12.97
C THR A 230 13.41 -26.13 -13.01
N GLU A 231 12.91 -25.52 -14.09
CA GLU A 231 12.83 -24.08 -14.25
C GLU A 231 11.85 -23.44 -13.26
N ILE A 232 10.65 -24.03 -13.11
CA ILE A 232 9.64 -23.57 -12.14
C ILE A 232 10.22 -23.57 -10.72
N GLU A 233 10.88 -24.65 -10.26
CA GLU A 233 11.51 -24.65 -8.93
C GLU A 233 12.74 -23.73 -8.87
N THR A 234 13.47 -23.51 -9.96
CA THR A 234 14.57 -22.53 -10.00
C THR A 234 14.05 -21.12 -9.71
N ILE A 235 13.05 -20.65 -10.47
CA ILE A 235 12.37 -19.36 -10.27
C ILE A 235 11.78 -19.28 -8.86
N LEU A 236 11.04 -20.31 -8.42
CA LEU A 236 10.30 -20.31 -7.16
C LEU A 236 11.18 -20.23 -5.90
N ASN A 237 12.43 -20.71 -5.99
CA ASN A 237 13.39 -20.74 -4.89
C ASN A 237 14.32 -19.51 -4.84
N GLN A 238 14.37 -18.69 -5.90
CA GLN A 238 15.06 -17.39 -5.88
C GLN A 238 14.58 -16.53 -4.70
N PRO A 239 15.47 -15.86 -3.93
CA PRO A 239 15.07 -15.05 -2.78
C PRO A 239 14.06 -13.96 -3.10
N ALA A 240 14.19 -13.31 -4.27
CA ALA A 240 13.28 -12.25 -4.70
C ALA A 240 11.81 -12.72 -4.75
N ASN A 241 11.61 -13.95 -5.25
CA ASN A 241 10.30 -14.55 -5.52
C ASN A 241 9.60 -15.11 -4.28
N LYS A 242 10.24 -15.04 -3.10
CA LYS A 242 9.63 -15.40 -1.81
C LYS A 242 8.64 -14.35 -1.30
N HIS A 243 8.70 -13.13 -1.81
CA HIS A 243 7.90 -11.99 -1.37
C HIS A 243 6.81 -11.60 -2.38
N CYS A 244 6.18 -12.61 -3.01
CA CYS A 244 5.20 -12.38 -4.07
C CYS A 244 3.89 -11.74 -3.57
N LEU A 245 3.55 -10.60 -4.16
CA LEU A 245 2.22 -10.01 -4.22
C LEU A 245 1.78 -10.00 -5.69
N ALA A 246 0.49 -10.13 -5.94
CA ALA A 246 -0.05 -10.19 -7.30
C ALA A 246 -0.92 -8.97 -7.58
N ARG A 247 -0.49 -8.09 -8.48
CA ARG A 247 -1.09 -6.78 -8.76
C ARG A 247 -2.31 -6.92 -9.67
N VAL A 248 -3.47 -6.41 -9.25
CA VAL A 248 -4.77 -6.69 -9.87
C VAL A 248 -5.14 -5.60 -10.87
N TYR A 249 -5.06 -5.90 -12.17
CA TYR A 249 -5.37 -4.95 -13.23
C TYR A 249 -6.70 -5.30 -13.91
N LEU A 250 -7.79 -4.61 -13.53
CA LEU A 250 -9.12 -4.80 -14.14
C LEU A 250 -9.37 -3.89 -15.36
N GLY A 251 -8.66 -2.77 -15.48
CA GLY A 251 -8.72 -1.89 -16.67
C GLY A 251 -7.94 -2.40 -17.87
N LYS A 252 -7.01 -3.34 -17.65
CA LYS A 252 -6.06 -3.80 -18.66
C LYS A 252 -6.27 -5.29 -18.98
N ALA A 253 -6.78 -5.55 -20.19
CA ALA A 253 -7.08 -6.89 -20.68
C ALA A 253 -5.85 -7.82 -20.69
N ASN A 254 -4.72 -7.35 -21.23
CA ASN A 254 -3.45 -8.07 -21.30
C ASN A 254 -2.28 -7.10 -21.15
N GLY A 255 -1.11 -7.64 -20.82
CA GLY A 255 0.17 -6.93 -20.84
C GLY A 255 1.32 -7.94 -20.88
N ASN A 256 2.54 -7.47 -21.02
CA ASN A 256 3.71 -8.34 -21.03
C ASN A 256 4.04 -8.80 -19.60
N ILE A 257 4.19 -10.10 -19.39
CA ILE A 257 4.70 -10.66 -18.14
C ILE A 257 6.18 -10.92 -18.39
N ASP A 258 7.02 -9.96 -18.01
CA ASP A 258 8.46 -10.11 -18.12
C ASP A 258 8.91 -11.28 -17.23
N HIS A 259 9.49 -12.30 -17.87
CA HIS A 259 9.91 -13.55 -17.26
C HIS A 259 11.13 -13.37 -16.33
N ASP A 260 11.89 -12.29 -16.51
CA ASP A 260 13.03 -11.93 -15.66
C ASP A 260 12.63 -11.08 -14.44
N LEU A 261 11.40 -10.54 -14.40
CA LEU A 261 10.93 -9.75 -13.27
C LEU A 261 10.59 -10.63 -12.05
N PRO A 262 10.95 -10.18 -10.84
CA PRO A 262 10.64 -10.93 -9.63
C PRO A 262 9.14 -10.90 -9.35
N LEU A 263 8.61 -12.00 -8.81
CA LEU A 263 7.19 -12.18 -8.46
C LEU A 263 6.63 -11.17 -7.44
N ARG A 264 7.43 -10.22 -6.96
CA ARG A 264 7.10 -9.24 -5.91
C ARG A 264 5.85 -8.44 -6.24
N ASN A 265 5.69 -8.05 -7.50
CA ASN A 265 4.49 -7.41 -8.05
C ASN A 265 4.09 -8.10 -9.37
N ILE A 266 3.83 -9.42 -9.35
CA ILE A 266 3.43 -10.12 -10.59
C ILE A 266 2.08 -9.57 -11.10
N PRO A 267 1.98 -9.11 -12.35
CA PRO A 267 0.73 -8.56 -12.88
C PRO A 267 -0.31 -9.66 -13.12
N LEU A 268 -1.53 -9.44 -12.63
CA LEU A 268 -2.73 -10.19 -12.97
C LEU A 268 -3.64 -9.29 -13.81
N TYR A 269 -3.50 -9.41 -15.13
CA TYR A 269 -4.37 -8.73 -16.11
C TYR A 269 -5.74 -9.42 -16.21
N LEU A 270 -6.75 -8.66 -16.66
CA LEU A 270 -8.14 -9.09 -16.68
C LEU A 270 -8.37 -10.40 -17.45
N ALA A 271 -7.93 -10.50 -18.72
CA ALA A 271 -8.21 -11.68 -19.54
C ALA A 271 -7.49 -12.95 -19.04
N PRO A 272 -6.25 -12.90 -18.53
CA PRO A 272 -5.67 -13.99 -17.75
C PRO A 272 -6.52 -14.41 -16.53
N MET A 273 -7.01 -13.46 -15.72
CA MET A 273 -7.85 -13.76 -14.55
C MET A 273 -9.18 -14.44 -14.92
N GLU A 274 -9.85 -13.94 -15.97
CA GLU A 274 -11.09 -14.55 -16.50
C GLU A 274 -10.84 -15.96 -17.05
N ARG A 275 -9.75 -16.15 -17.80
CA ARG A 275 -9.35 -17.46 -18.35
C ARG A 275 -9.12 -18.50 -17.25
N ILE A 276 -8.54 -18.10 -16.12
CA ILE A 276 -8.37 -19.01 -14.97
C ILE A 276 -9.61 -19.08 -14.05
N GLY A 277 -10.64 -18.28 -14.32
CA GLY A 277 -11.91 -18.29 -13.61
C GLY A 277 -11.87 -17.65 -12.22
N ILE A 278 -11.03 -16.62 -12.02
CA ILE A 278 -11.13 -15.72 -10.87
C ILE A 278 -12.42 -14.90 -10.99
N GLU A 279 -13.11 -14.70 -9.86
CA GLU A 279 -14.37 -13.94 -9.79
C GLU A 279 -14.08 -12.42 -9.80
N THR A 280 -13.75 -11.88 -10.98
CA THR A 280 -13.32 -10.47 -11.15
C THR A 280 -14.37 -9.45 -10.67
N LEU A 281 -15.66 -9.77 -10.78
CA LEU A 281 -16.77 -8.98 -10.21
C LEU A 281 -16.66 -8.81 -8.68
N HIS A 282 -16.20 -9.85 -7.97
CA HIS A 282 -15.95 -9.79 -6.52
C HIS A 282 -14.69 -8.97 -6.15
N LEU A 283 -13.91 -8.51 -7.15
CA LEU A 283 -12.80 -7.56 -6.97
C LEU A 283 -13.24 -6.14 -7.37
N ALA A 284 -13.96 -5.98 -8.47
CA ALA A 284 -14.41 -4.67 -8.98
C ALA A 284 -15.28 -3.90 -7.97
N TYR A 285 -16.29 -4.55 -7.37
CA TYR A 285 -17.18 -3.91 -6.41
C TYR A 285 -16.43 -3.33 -5.19
N PRO A 286 -15.60 -4.10 -4.45
CA PRO A 286 -14.86 -3.54 -3.32
C PRO A 286 -13.70 -2.60 -3.73
N MET A 287 -13.17 -2.68 -4.96
CA MET A 287 -12.28 -1.65 -5.51
C MET A 287 -13.00 -0.31 -5.71
N GLY A 288 -14.24 -0.32 -6.22
CA GLY A 288 -15.09 0.88 -6.31
C GLY A 288 -15.33 1.50 -4.93
N LYS A 289 -15.72 0.68 -3.95
CA LYS A 289 -15.85 1.12 -2.55
C LYS A 289 -14.55 1.73 -2.01
N ALA A 290 -13.38 1.18 -2.37
CA ALA A 290 -12.08 1.65 -1.90
C ALA A 290 -11.73 3.04 -2.46
N TYR A 291 -11.95 3.28 -3.77
CA TYR A 291 -11.78 4.61 -4.35
C TYR A 291 -12.73 5.62 -3.72
N ALA A 292 -13.99 5.27 -3.46
CA ALA A 292 -14.92 6.17 -2.76
C ALA A 292 -14.47 6.48 -1.31
N THR A 293 -13.92 5.49 -0.58
CA THR A 293 -13.33 5.71 0.75
C THR A 293 -12.08 6.59 0.69
N LEU A 294 -11.26 6.46 -0.35
CA LEU A 294 -10.06 7.27 -0.58
C LEU A 294 -10.42 8.74 -0.89
N HIS A 295 -11.31 8.94 -1.88
CA HIS A 295 -11.75 10.25 -2.34
C HIS A 295 -12.58 10.98 -1.29
N TRP A 296 -13.71 10.40 -0.85
CA TRP A 296 -14.67 11.10 0.00
C TRP A 296 -14.39 10.89 1.49
N GLY A 297 -13.82 9.73 1.85
CA GLY A 297 -13.51 9.39 3.24
C GLY A 297 -12.20 10.03 3.71
N ALA A 298 -11.10 9.84 2.98
CA ALA A 298 -9.79 10.37 3.32
C ALA A 298 -9.51 11.77 2.73
N ALA A 299 -10.32 12.24 1.75
CA ALA A 299 -10.07 13.48 1.00
C ALA A 299 -8.73 13.45 0.24
N ILE A 300 -8.39 12.31 -0.36
CA ILE A 300 -7.13 12.06 -1.08
C ILE A 300 -7.44 11.74 -2.55
N ASN A 301 -6.64 12.25 -3.49
CA ASN A 301 -6.87 12.05 -4.93
C ASN A 301 -6.65 10.62 -5.43
N GLY A 302 -5.80 9.85 -4.75
CA GLY A 302 -5.48 8.47 -5.13
C GLY A 302 -4.53 8.33 -6.31
N ASP A 303 -3.69 9.34 -6.61
CA ASP A 303 -2.69 9.21 -7.68
C ASP A 303 -1.61 8.16 -7.35
N ASP A 304 -1.27 7.35 -8.36
CA ASP A 304 -0.31 6.22 -8.34
C ASP A 304 -0.61 5.08 -7.33
N VAL A 305 -1.86 4.92 -6.88
CA VAL A 305 -2.23 3.85 -5.92
C VAL A 305 -2.36 2.48 -6.57
N GLU A 306 -1.83 1.45 -5.88
CA GLU A 306 -1.85 0.07 -6.38
C GLU A 306 -2.82 -0.84 -5.62
N PHE A 307 -3.49 -1.72 -6.36
CA PHE A 307 -4.26 -2.84 -5.81
C PHE A 307 -3.49 -4.15 -5.94
N VAL A 308 -3.25 -4.85 -4.82
CA VAL A 308 -2.51 -6.13 -4.80
C VAL A 308 -3.21 -7.21 -3.98
N LEU A 309 -3.18 -8.45 -4.48
CA LEU A 309 -3.49 -9.64 -3.71
C LEU A 309 -2.26 -10.09 -2.94
N GLY A 310 -2.42 -10.16 -1.62
CA GLY A 310 -1.46 -10.75 -0.70
C GLY A 310 -2.18 -11.67 0.29
N THR A 311 -1.57 -11.85 1.46
CA THR A 311 -2.21 -12.54 2.58
C THR A 311 -2.03 -11.79 3.89
N SER A 312 -2.99 -11.94 4.79
CA SER A 312 -2.80 -11.69 6.23
C SER A 312 -2.74 -13.02 6.97
N ALA A 313 -2.12 -13.01 8.16
CA ALA A 313 -2.33 -14.08 9.13
C ALA A 313 -3.66 -13.84 9.82
N THR A 314 -4.51 -14.87 9.95
CA THR A 314 -5.69 -14.76 10.81
C THR A 314 -5.26 -14.87 12.27
N ALA A 315 -6.01 -14.23 13.17
CA ALA A 315 -5.87 -14.53 14.60
C ALA A 315 -6.04 -16.05 14.82
N ALA A 316 -5.21 -16.63 15.68
CA ALA A 316 -5.47 -17.98 16.15
C ALA A 316 -6.81 -18.00 16.88
N GLN A 317 -7.58 -19.09 16.77
CA GLN A 317 -8.72 -19.31 17.65
C GLN A 317 -8.19 -19.69 19.04
N GLY A 318 -7.82 -18.67 19.83
CA GLY A 318 -7.21 -18.84 21.14
C GLY A 318 -6.51 -17.55 21.60
N THR A 319 -6.67 -17.23 22.87
CA THR A 319 -6.18 -16.01 23.52
C THR A 319 -4.67 -15.83 23.43
N ASP A 320 -4.25 -14.58 23.24
CA ASP A 320 -2.93 -14.04 23.63
C ASP A 320 -1.69 -14.67 22.99
N HIS A 321 -1.83 -15.24 21.79
CA HIS A 321 -0.71 -15.75 21.00
C HIS A 321 -0.51 -14.95 19.71
N ALA A 322 0.77 -14.74 19.36
CA ALA A 322 1.18 -14.06 18.15
C ALA A 322 0.50 -14.68 16.90
N PRO A 323 0.16 -13.86 15.88
CA PRO A 323 -0.70 -14.28 14.77
C PRO A 323 -0.23 -15.58 14.11
N ASP A 324 -1.12 -16.54 13.92
CA ASP A 324 -0.75 -17.84 13.37
C ASP A 324 -0.55 -17.75 11.85
N LEU A 325 0.72 -17.57 11.48
CA LEU A 325 1.21 -17.48 10.10
C LEU A 325 0.96 -18.74 9.27
N GLN A 326 0.45 -19.82 9.87
CA GLN A 326 -0.03 -20.99 9.15
C GLN A 326 -1.37 -20.71 8.47
N TYR A 327 -2.30 -19.97 9.10
CA TYR A 327 -3.61 -19.64 8.53
C TYR A 327 -3.55 -18.33 7.75
N ARG A 328 -3.60 -18.42 6.42
CA ARG A 328 -3.30 -17.29 5.53
C ARG A 328 -4.51 -16.93 4.70
N ALA A 329 -5.26 -15.93 5.17
CA ALA A 329 -6.36 -15.34 4.42
C ALA A 329 -5.82 -14.60 3.20
N VAL A 330 -6.31 -14.90 2.01
CA VAL A 330 -6.04 -14.09 0.81
C VAL A 330 -6.88 -12.82 0.91
N GLN A 331 -6.26 -11.67 0.69
CA GLN A 331 -6.85 -10.35 0.88
C GLN A 331 -6.39 -9.40 -0.22
N LEU A 332 -7.26 -8.45 -0.57
CA LEU A 332 -6.95 -7.35 -1.48
C LEU A 332 -6.47 -6.16 -0.65
N TYR A 333 -5.37 -5.56 -1.06
CA TYR A 333 -4.77 -4.40 -0.40
C TYR A 333 -4.69 -3.21 -1.36
N LEU A 334 -4.91 -2.02 -0.81
CA LEU A 334 -4.58 -0.73 -1.41
C LEU A 334 -3.26 -0.23 -0.80
N LEU A 335 -2.30 0.16 -1.63
CA LEU A 335 -0.97 0.63 -1.22
C LEU A 335 -0.37 1.65 -2.20
N ASP A 336 0.85 2.10 -1.87
CA ASP A 336 1.63 3.19 -2.50
C ASP A 336 0.85 4.51 -2.56
N PHE A 337 1.00 5.31 -1.50
CA PHE A 337 0.38 6.63 -1.40
C PHE A 337 1.38 7.73 -1.78
N GLY A 338 2.38 7.36 -2.60
CA GLY A 338 3.57 8.15 -2.83
C GLY A 338 3.33 9.45 -3.60
N GLN A 339 2.46 9.42 -4.61
CA GLN A 339 2.09 10.61 -5.42
C GLN A 339 0.73 11.19 -5.00
N CYS A 340 0.08 10.60 -3.99
CA CYS A 340 -1.22 11.04 -3.52
C CYS A 340 -1.15 12.44 -2.88
N GLU A 341 -2.15 13.26 -3.20
CA GLU A 341 -2.34 14.59 -2.64
C GLU A 341 -3.69 14.74 -1.95
N ALA A 342 -3.74 15.64 -0.97
CA ALA A 342 -4.97 15.99 -0.27
C ALA A 342 -5.82 16.96 -1.11
N VAL A 343 -7.13 16.73 -1.16
CA VAL A 343 -8.11 17.51 -1.92
C VAL A 343 -9.02 18.24 -0.95
N ASP A 344 -9.13 19.55 -1.09
CA ASP A 344 -10.00 20.36 -0.24
C ASP A 344 -11.46 20.25 -0.69
N LEU A 345 -12.24 19.43 0.02
CA LEU A 345 -13.68 19.25 -0.21
C LEU A 345 -14.50 20.54 0.03
N ALA A 346 -13.91 21.64 0.51
CA ALA A 346 -14.55 22.95 0.54
C ALA A 346 -14.55 23.66 -0.83
N GLN A 347 -13.68 23.28 -1.77
CA GLN A 347 -13.63 23.82 -3.14
C GLN A 347 -14.83 23.43 -4.01
N ASP A 348 -15.03 24.12 -5.14
CA ASP A 348 -16.16 23.89 -6.04
C ASP A 348 -16.16 22.44 -6.61
N PRO A 349 -17.35 21.85 -6.90
CA PRO A 349 -17.49 20.48 -7.38
C PRO A 349 -16.55 20.13 -8.53
N ASP A 350 -16.50 20.96 -9.58
CA ASP A 350 -15.66 20.77 -10.76
C ASP A 350 -14.17 20.59 -10.41
N VAL A 351 -13.66 21.33 -9.41
CA VAL A 351 -12.25 21.26 -8.98
C VAL A 351 -11.96 19.94 -8.26
N VAL A 352 -12.85 19.56 -7.34
CA VAL A 352 -12.74 18.32 -6.57
C VAL A 352 -12.90 17.11 -7.49
N TYR A 353 -13.88 17.15 -8.39
CA TYR A 353 -14.13 16.11 -9.38
C TYR A 353 -12.94 15.97 -10.32
N GLN A 354 -12.39 17.07 -10.84
CA GLN A 354 -11.22 17.05 -11.71
C GLN A 354 -9.97 16.46 -11.03
N ALA A 355 -9.76 16.75 -9.74
CA ALA A 355 -8.67 16.15 -8.97
C ALA A 355 -8.79 14.63 -8.85
N PHE A 356 -10.01 14.13 -8.62
CA PHE A 356 -10.29 12.69 -8.50
C PHE A 356 -10.28 11.97 -9.86
N LYS A 357 -11.04 12.44 -10.85
CA LYS A 357 -11.10 11.80 -12.18
C LYS A 357 -9.76 11.89 -12.92
N GLY A 358 -9.01 12.98 -12.74
CA GLY A 358 -7.64 13.13 -13.24
C GLY A 358 -6.67 12.07 -12.70
N ALA A 359 -6.67 11.85 -11.39
CA ALA A 359 -5.86 10.79 -10.77
C ALA A 359 -6.31 9.38 -11.20
N MET A 360 -7.61 9.14 -11.39
CA MET A 360 -8.12 7.84 -11.87
C MET A 360 -7.68 7.47 -13.29
N VAL A 361 -7.37 8.43 -14.17
CA VAL A 361 -6.93 8.16 -15.56
C VAL A 361 -5.41 8.28 -15.78
N THR A 362 -4.68 8.86 -14.82
CA THR A 362 -3.24 9.12 -14.95
C THR A 362 -2.40 7.87 -14.63
N GLY A 363 -1.25 7.72 -15.29
CA GLY A 363 -0.26 6.70 -14.94
C GLY A 363 -0.80 5.26 -15.02
N ASP A 364 -0.51 4.47 -13.99
CA ASP A 364 -0.96 3.07 -13.89
C ASP A 364 -2.42 2.94 -13.39
N ASN A 365 -3.02 4.00 -12.79
CA ASN A 365 -4.39 3.98 -12.23
C ASN A 365 -5.45 3.48 -13.21
N GLN A 366 -5.40 3.95 -14.46
CA GLN A 366 -6.26 3.51 -15.56
C GLN A 366 -6.21 2.00 -15.83
N SER A 367 -5.11 1.33 -15.47
CA SER A 367 -4.97 -0.12 -15.64
C SER A 367 -5.65 -0.91 -14.52
N PHE A 368 -5.88 -0.29 -13.35
CA PHE A 368 -6.57 -0.92 -12.21
C PHE A 368 -8.09 -0.83 -12.34
N ILE A 369 -8.62 0.31 -12.79
CA ILE A 369 -10.06 0.58 -12.86
C ILE A 369 -10.65 -0.06 -14.13
N PRO A 370 -11.74 -0.87 -14.05
CA PRO A 370 -12.35 -1.47 -15.23
C PRO A 370 -12.82 -0.40 -16.23
N HIS A 371 -12.57 -0.59 -17.53
CA HIS A 371 -12.97 0.39 -18.54
C HIS A 371 -14.43 0.17 -18.98
N TYR A 372 -15.21 1.24 -19.04
CA TYR A 372 -16.67 1.20 -19.29
C TYR A 372 -17.03 0.57 -20.66
N SER A 373 -16.30 0.90 -21.74
CA SER A 373 -16.60 0.36 -23.08
C SER A 373 -16.10 -1.08 -23.33
N SER A 374 -14.93 -1.47 -22.81
CA SER A 374 -14.32 -2.78 -23.06
C SER A 374 -14.71 -3.83 -22.02
N SER A 375 -15.16 -3.42 -20.84
CA SER A 375 -15.58 -4.30 -19.74
C SER A 375 -16.86 -3.81 -19.03
N PRO A 376 -17.96 -3.50 -19.74
CA PRO A 376 -19.12 -2.76 -19.21
C PRO A 376 -19.74 -3.35 -17.95
N ALA A 377 -19.86 -4.69 -17.85
CA ALA A 377 -20.41 -5.34 -16.66
C ALA A 377 -19.47 -5.22 -15.43
N LEU A 378 -18.16 -5.23 -15.66
CA LEU A 378 -17.14 -5.10 -14.61
C LEU A 378 -17.06 -3.64 -14.14
N PHE A 379 -17.12 -2.68 -15.07
CA PHE A 379 -17.20 -1.27 -14.75
C PHE A 379 -18.50 -0.90 -14.03
N ALA A 380 -19.66 -1.38 -14.48
CA ALA A 380 -20.93 -1.16 -13.78
C ALA A 380 -20.89 -1.68 -12.33
N THR A 381 -20.20 -2.79 -12.09
CA THR A 381 -19.98 -3.37 -10.76
C THR A 381 -19.04 -2.50 -9.90
N PHE A 382 -17.99 -1.92 -10.48
CA PHE A 382 -17.12 -0.93 -9.83
C PHE A 382 -17.88 0.36 -9.50
N ARG A 383 -18.59 0.92 -10.48
CA ARG A 383 -19.44 2.12 -10.40
C ARG A 383 -20.47 1.98 -9.27
N GLN A 384 -21.15 0.83 -9.20
CA GLN A 384 -22.08 0.52 -8.11
C GLN A 384 -21.39 0.62 -6.73
N GLY A 385 -20.25 -0.06 -6.54
CA GLY A 385 -19.50 -0.02 -5.29
C GLY A 385 -19.03 1.38 -4.91
N TYR A 386 -18.57 2.17 -5.89
CA TYR A 386 -18.17 3.56 -5.69
C TYR A 386 -19.34 4.44 -5.22
N ILE A 387 -20.49 4.35 -5.91
CA ILE A 387 -21.67 5.16 -5.62
C ILE A 387 -22.28 4.81 -4.27
N GLU A 388 -22.43 3.52 -3.95
CA GLU A 388 -22.99 3.07 -2.67
C GLU A 388 -22.13 3.55 -1.48
N ALA A 389 -20.81 3.36 -1.54
CA ALA A 389 -19.90 3.82 -0.49
C ALA A 389 -19.84 5.36 -0.42
N GLY A 390 -19.72 6.02 -1.57
CA GLY A 390 -19.64 7.48 -1.65
C GLY A 390 -20.87 8.18 -1.07
N ASN A 391 -22.08 7.69 -1.39
CA ASN A 391 -23.32 8.25 -0.86
C ASN A 391 -23.42 8.16 0.67
N ILE A 392 -22.97 7.05 1.27
CA ILE A 392 -22.94 6.89 2.74
C ILE A 392 -21.96 7.90 3.36
N ILE A 393 -20.75 8.00 2.80
CA ILE A 393 -19.69 8.91 3.29
C ILE A 393 -20.13 10.38 3.16
N LEU A 394 -20.70 10.78 2.02
CA LEU A 394 -21.21 12.12 1.80
C LEU A 394 -22.36 12.48 2.75
N ALA A 395 -23.28 11.55 3.01
CA ALA A 395 -24.38 11.78 3.94
C ALA A 395 -23.88 11.99 5.39
N GLU A 396 -22.90 11.19 5.84
CA GLU A 396 -22.26 11.35 7.15
C GLU A 396 -21.53 12.69 7.27
N LYS A 397 -20.75 13.05 6.25
CA LYS A 397 -20.01 14.34 6.19
C LYS A 397 -20.89 15.55 5.89
N LYS A 398 -22.19 15.37 5.63
CA LYS A 398 -23.18 16.41 5.26
C LYS A 398 -22.85 17.14 3.95
N LEU A 399 -22.26 16.41 3.00
CA LEU A 399 -21.79 16.91 1.70
C LEU A 399 -22.69 16.50 0.51
N GLN A 400 -23.76 15.74 0.75
CA GLN A 400 -24.69 15.24 -0.27
C GLN A 400 -25.50 16.33 -1.00
N ASN A 401 -25.50 17.57 -0.49
CA ASN A 401 -26.10 18.72 -1.17
C ASN A 401 -25.10 19.46 -2.09
N LYS A 402 -23.84 19.00 -2.14
CA LYS A 402 -22.74 19.63 -2.88
C LYS A 402 -22.12 18.69 -3.92
N PHE A 403 -21.98 17.41 -3.59
CA PHE A 403 -21.46 16.38 -4.49
C PHE A 403 -22.50 15.28 -4.68
N ASN A 404 -22.53 14.69 -5.86
CA ASN A 404 -23.43 13.61 -6.27
C ASN A 404 -22.62 12.52 -6.98
N MET A 405 -22.74 11.28 -6.50
CA MET A 405 -21.91 10.17 -6.99
C MET A 405 -22.32 9.67 -8.37
N GLU A 406 -23.58 9.85 -8.76
CA GLU A 406 -24.03 9.54 -10.13
C GLU A 406 -23.40 10.53 -11.12
N ASP A 407 -23.47 11.83 -10.83
CA ASP A 407 -22.90 12.90 -11.66
C ASP A 407 -21.38 12.74 -11.77
N PHE A 408 -20.68 12.47 -10.65
CA PHE A 408 -19.24 12.21 -10.66
C PHE A 408 -18.86 11.02 -11.56
N MET A 409 -19.59 9.90 -11.46
CA MET A 409 -19.27 8.71 -12.26
C MET A 409 -19.60 8.92 -13.74
N GLN A 410 -20.68 9.65 -14.06
CA GLN A 410 -21.00 10.06 -15.43
C GLN A 410 -19.89 10.95 -16.01
N GLU A 411 -19.42 11.95 -15.26
CA GLU A 411 -18.29 12.79 -15.64
C GLU A 411 -16.97 12.03 -15.76
N TYR A 412 -16.76 10.97 -14.98
CA TYR A 412 -15.60 10.08 -15.12
C TYR A 412 -15.69 9.25 -16.41
N GLU A 413 -16.86 8.70 -16.73
CA GLU A 413 -17.09 7.96 -17.98
C GLU A 413 -16.79 8.84 -19.21
N GLU A 414 -17.35 10.05 -19.24
CA GLU A 414 -17.11 11.04 -20.30
C GLU A 414 -15.63 11.47 -20.35
N TYR A 415 -14.99 11.69 -19.21
CA TYR A 415 -13.59 12.11 -19.17
C TYR A 415 -12.61 11.02 -19.62
N VAL A 416 -12.95 9.73 -19.43
CA VAL A 416 -12.13 8.60 -19.90
C VAL A 416 -12.17 8.47 -21.43
N GLU A 417 -13.26 8.87 -22.10
CA GLU A 417 -13.36 8.82 -23.56
C GLU A 417 -12.27 9.64 -24.27
N ASP A 418 -11.84 10.76 -23.67
CA ASP A 418 -10.80 11.64 -24.19
C ASP A 418 -9.36 11.03 -24.12
N PHE A 419 -9.19 9.87 -23.49
CA PHE A 419 -7.89 9.17 -23.34
C PHE A 419 -7.77 7.87 -24.16
N LEU A 420 -8.71 7.61 -25.07
CA LEU A 420 -8.73 6.47 -26.01
C LEU A 420 -8.03 6.77 -27.36
#